data_AF-A0A7X6TCW3-F1
#
_entry.id   AF-A0A7X6TCW3-F1
#
_cell.length_a   1.000
_cell.length_b   1.000
_cell.length_c   1.000
_cell.angle_alpha   90.00
_cell.angle_beta   90.00
_cell.angle_gamma   90.00
#
_symmetry.space_group_name_H-M   'P 1'
#
loop_
_entity.id
_entity.type
_entity.pdbx_description
1 polymer ?
#
loop_
_entity_poly.entity_id
_entity_poly.type
_entity_poly.pdbx_seq_one_letter_code
_entity_poly.pdbx_strand_id
1 'polypeptide(L)'
;MSNVAKLFLFLIVATISVFVFQSCKEIQDEAYYTFKGETVVSYLENNPEQFSEFGEVLKYTGLDALLATYGTFTCFIPTNEAMRAYYADSSKNSYSEFSVESLREMVFYQIIDTKRYL
;
A
#
# COMPACT_ATOMS: atom_id res chain seq x y z
N MET A 1 5.70 -64.44 -24.59
CA MET A 1 5.45 -63.59 -23.39
C MET A 1 6.44 -62.44 -23.21
N SER A 2 7.67 -62.52 -23.74
CA SER A 2 8.70 -61.46 -23.61
C SER A 2 8.38 -60.15 -24.35
N ASN A 3 7.74 -60.22 -25.52
CA ASN A 3 7.45 -59.01 -26.33
C ASN A 3 6.27 -58.20 -25.79
N VAL A 4 5.30 -58.85 -25.14
CA VAL A 4 4.15 -58.18 -24.50
C VAL A 4 4.60 -57.44 -23.25
N ALA A 5 5.48 -58.04 -22.44
CA ALA A 5 6.10 -57.38 -21.30
C ALA A 5 6.98 -56.18 -21.71
N LYS A 6 7.72 -56.29 -22.82
CA LYS A 6 8.48 -55.18 -23.40
C LYS A 6 7.58 -54.05 -23.91
N LEU A 7 6.43 -54.39 -24.52
CA LEU A 7 5.45 -53.41 -24.98
C LEU A 7 4.78 -52.67 -23.80
N PHE A 8 4.44 -53.37 -22.72
CA PHE A 8 3.94 -52.76 -21.49
C PHE A 8 4.99 -51.87 -20.81
N LEU A 9 6.25 -52.32 -20.75
CA LEU A 9 7.35 -51.51 -20.23
C LEU A 9 7.56 -50.23 -21.06
N PHE A 10 7.44 -50.33 -22.39
CA PHE A 10 7.58 -49.19 -23.29
C PHE A 10 6.42 -48.18 -23.13
N LEU A 11 5.19 -48.67 -22.93
CA LEU A 11 4.02 -47.82 -22.65
C LEU A 11 4.13 -47.10 -21.30
N ILE A 12 4.66 -47.76 -20.28
CA ILE A 12 4.89 -47.14 -18.95
C ILE A 12 5.94 -46.03 -19.05
N VAL A 13 7.06 -46.29 -19.76
CA VAL A 13 8.12 -45.28 -19.97
C VAL A 13 7.63 -44.10 -20.80
N ALA A 14 6.82 -44.34 -21.84
CA ALA A 14 6.23 -43.28 -22.66
C ALA A 14 5.26 -42.40 -21.85
N THR A 15 4.48 -42.99 -20.94
CA THR A 15 3.54 -42.25 -20.08
C THR A 15 4.29 -41.39 -19.05
N ILE A 16 5.36 -41.92 -18.46
CA ILE A 16 6.22 -41.18 -17.51
C ILE A 16 6.91 -39.99 -18.22
N SER A 17 7.35 -40.16 -19.46
CA SER A 17 7.98 -39.08 -20.25
C SER A 17 7.07 -37.88 -20.49
N VAL A 18 5.74 -38.05 -20.49
CA VAL A 18 4.77 -36.95 -20.67
C VAL A 18 4.62 -36.12 -19.38
N PHE A 19 4.83 -36.73 -18.21
CA PHE A 19 4.76 -36.02 -16.93
C PHE A 19 5.99 -35.17 -16.60
N VAL A 20 7.14 -35.44 -17.25
CA VAL A 20 8.40 -34.71 -17.01
C VAL A 20 8.42 -33.31 -17.66
N PHE A 21 7.50 -33.02 -18.59
CA PHE A 21 7.36 -31.68 -19.19
C PHE A 21 6.44 -30.73 -18.41
N GLN A 22 5.95 -31.11 -17.22
CA GLN A 22 5.37 -30.14 -16.28
C GLN A 22 6.51 -29.35 -15.61
N SER A 23 7.14 -28.48 -16.40
CA SER A 23 7.94 -27.38 -15.87
C SER A 23 6.98 -26.44 -15.16
N CYS A 24 7.04 -26.44 -13.83
CA CYS A 24 6.44 -25.38 -13.04
C CYS A 24 7.10 -24.09 -13.54
N LYS A 25 6.31 -23.21 -14.17
CA LYS A 25 6.78 -21.89 -14.54
C LYS A 25 7.12 -21.21 -13.22
N GLU A 26 8.40 -21.00 -12.93
CA GLU A 26 8.78 -20.13 -11.83
C GLU A 26 8.01 -18.83 -12.03
N ILE A 27 7.17 -18.51 -11.05
CA ILE A 27 6.44 -17.25 -11.04
C ILE A 27 7.54 -16.21 -10.98
N GLN A 28 7.69 -15.51 -12.10
CA GLN A 28 8.67 -14.46 -12.33
C GLN A 28 8.71 -13.55 -11.11
N ASP A 29 9.91 -13.20 -10.71
CA ASP A 29 10.30 -12.43 -9.52
C ASP A 29 9.62 -11.05 -9.39
N GLU A 30 8.31 -11.02 -9.22
CA GLU A 30 7.53 -9.80 -8.98
C GLU A 30 6.69 -9.91 -7.69
N ALA A 31 6.69 -11.08 -7.03
CA ALA A 31 5.99 -11.33 -5.77
C ALA A 31 6.81 -10.97 -4.50
N TYR A 32 7.97 -10.35 -4.63
CA TYR A 32 8.81 -9.89 -3.51
C TYR A 32 9.24 -8.44 -3.65
N TYR A 33 8.32 -7.54 -3.99
CA TYR A 33 8.43 -6.20 -3.40
C TYR A 33 8.01 -6.34 -1.94
N THR A 34 8.95 -6.78 -1.09
CA THR A 34 8.89 -6.28 0.29
C THR A 34 8.97 -4.77 0.15
N PHE A 35 7.84 -4.10 0.37
CA PHE A 35 7.76 -2.65 0.37
C PHE A 35 8.83 -2.15 1.35
N LYS A 36 9.99 -1.76 0.81
CA LYS A 36 11.08 -1.10 1.53
C LYS A 36 10.81 0.40 1.70
N GLY A 37 9.58 0.83 1.46
CA GLY A 37 9.14 2.20 1.69
C GLY A 37 8.63 2.37 3.11
N GLU A 38 8.63 3.61 3.59
CA GLU A 38 7.87 4.01 4.77
C GLU A 38 6.40 4.16 4.38
N THR A 39 5.47 3.82 5.29
CA THR A 39 4.06 4.18 5.12
C THR A 39 3.91 5.69 5.21
N VAL A 40 2.77 6.23 4.76
CA VAL A 40 2.53 7.68 4.87
C VAL A 40 2.60 8.13 6.34
N VAL A 41 2.04 7.35 7.26
CA VAL A 41 2.13 7.63 8.71
C VAL A 41 3.58 7.60 9.20
N SER A 42 4.36 6.58 8.82
CA SER A 42 5.77 6.50 9.22
C SER A 42 6.59 7.68 8.68
N TYR A 43 6.31 8.14 7.45
CA TYR A 43 6.98 9.31 6.89
C TYR A 43 6.67 10.59 7.68
N LEU A 44 5.41 10.77 8.09
CA LEU A 44 5.00 11.91 8.93
C LEU A 44 5.68 11.90 10.30
N GLU A 45 5.73 10.73 10.94
CA GLU A 45 6.37 10.55 12.25
C GLU A 45 7.88 10.80 12.21
N ASN A 46 8.53 10.49 11.09
CA ASN A 46 9.95 10.73 10.87
C ASN A 46 10.28 12.18 10.50
N ASN A 47 9.28 12.99 10.12
CA ASN A 47 9.46 14.39 9.70
C ASN A 47 8.56 15.36 10.50
N PRO A 48 8.61 15.35 11.85
CA PRO A 48 7.69 16.10 12.69
C PRO A 48 7.84 17.62 12.55
N GLU A 49 9.06 18.12 12.26
CA GLU A 49 9.30 19.55 12.07
C GLU A 49 8.43 20.16 10.96
N GLN A 50 8.10 19.36 9.94
CA GLN A 50 7.30 19.79 8.80
C GLN A 50 5.85 19.32 8.86
N PHE A 51 5.55 18.18 9.50
CA PHE A 51 4.22 17.55 9.34
C PHE A 51 3.53 17.10 10.63
N SER A 52 4.03 17.48 11.81
CA SER A 52 3.42 17.14 13.10
C SER A 52 1.93 17.51 13.20
N GLU A 53 1.53 18.68 12.68
CA GLU A 53 0.13 19.13 12.71
C GLU A 53 -0.78 18.19 11.95
N PHE A 54 -0.39 17.81 10.73
CA PHE A 54 -1.18 16.90 9.91
C PHE A 54 -1.21 15.49 10.53
N GLY A 55 -0.09 15.04 11.10
CA GLY A 55 -0.02 13.77 11.84
C GLY A 55 -1.00 13.72 13.02
N GLU A 56 -1.11 14.79 13.80
CA GLU A 56 -2.08 14.88 14.90
C GLU A 56 -3.53 14.89 14.39
N VAL A 57 -3.82 15.56 13.28
CA VAL A 57 -5.15 15.52 12.65
C VAL A 57 -5.52 14.11 12.19
N LEU A 58 -4.59 13.36 11.61
CA LEU A 58 -4.83 11.96 11.23
C LEU A 58 -5.18 11.08 12.42
N LYS A 59 -4.46 11.25 13.55
CA LYS A 59 -4.75 10.52 14.80
C LYS A 59 -6.09 10.94 15.38
N TYR A 60 -6.37 12.23 15.43
CA TYR A 60 -7.63 12.78 15.95
C TYR A 60 -8.85 12.33 15.15
N THR A 61 -8.69 12.20 13.83
CA THR A 61 -9.74 11.72 12.92
C THR A 61 -9.82 10.20 12.80
N GLY A 62 -8.80 9.45 13.24
CA GLY A 62 -8.69 7.99 13.06
C GLY A 62 -8.43 7.56 11.61
N LEU A 63 -7.85 8.45 10.80
CA LEU A 63 -7.45 8.17 9.40
C LEU A 63 -5.98 7.74 9.29
N ASP A 64 -5.23 7.80 10.39
CA ASP A 64 -3.92 7.19 10.52
C ASP A 64 -3.94 5.69 10.15
N ALA A 65 -4.96 4.96 10.60
CA ALA A 65 -5.11 3.54 10.27
C ALA A 65 -5.24 3.29 8.76
N LEU A 66 -5.94 4.18 8.02
CA LEU A 66 -6.06 4.09 6.56
C LEU A 66 -4.69 4.24 5.89
N LEU A 67 -3.92 5.25 6.31
CA LEU A 67 -2.64 5.60 5.71
C LEU A 67 -1.45 4.78 6.24
N ALA A 68 -1.65 4.03 7.32
CA ALA A 68 -0.72 3.04 7.84
C ALA A 68 -0.85 1.68 7.13
N THR A 69 -1.97 1.41 6.45
CA THR A 69 -2.16 0.15 5.71
C THR A 69 -1.39 0.12 4.40
N TYR A 70 -1.08 -1.09 3.93
CA TYR A 70 -0.48 -1.29 2.62
C TYR A 70 -1.47 -0.90 1.52
N GLY A 71 -1.19 0.23 0.85
CA GLY A 71 -1.97 0.76 -0.25
C GLY A 71 -1.15 1.76 -1.05
N THR A 72 -1.51 1.96 -2.32
CA THR A 72 -0.86 2.96 -3.16
C THR A 72 -1.72 4.22 -3.17
N PHE A 73 -1.28 5.24 -2.46
CA PHE A 73 -1.97 6.53 -2.39
C PHE A 73 -1.04 7.64 -2.90
N THR A 74 -1.59 8.62 -3.61
CA THR A 74 -0.92 9.91 -3.79
C THR A 74 -1.49 10.86 -2.73
N CYS A 75 -0.63 11.35 -1.83
CA CYS A 75 -1.02 12.24 -0.74
C CYS A 75 -0.38 13.63 -0.89
N PHE A 76 -1.20 14.68 -0.88
CA PHE A 76 -0.75 16.08 -0.84
C PHE A 76 -0.69 16.57 0.60
N ILE A 77 0.40 16.22 1.28
CA ILE A 77 0.53 16.49 2.72
C ILE A 77 0.85 17.97 2.95
N PRO A 78 -0.01 18.73 3.64
CA PRO A 78 0.28 20.12 3.99
C PRO A 78 1.37 20.19 5.05
N THR A 79 2.21 21.22 4.98
CA THR A 79 3.18 21.52 6.03
C THR A 79 2.48 22.07 7.28
N ASN A 80 3.20 22.06 8.40
CA ASN A 80 2.79 22.68 9.66
C ASN A 80 2.39 24.16 9.48
N GLU A 81 3.08 24.89 8.61
CA GLU A 81 2.74 26.27 8.28
C GLU A 81 1.40 26.38 7.53
N ALA A 82 1.19 25.53 6.52
CA ALA A 82 -0.07 25.49 5.78
C ALA A 82 -1.25 25.11 6.67
N MET A 83 -1.07 24.19 7.61
CA MET A 83 -2.10 23.83 8.60
C MET A 83 -2.47 25.01 9.49
N ARG A 84 -1.47 25.74 10.01
CA ARG A 84 -1.73 26.95 10.82
C ARG A 84 -2.43 28.05 10.03
N ALA A 85 -2.06 28.24 8.76
CA ALA A 85 -2.74 29.18 7.88
C ALA A 85 -4.21 28.79 7.67
N TYR A 86 -4.49 27.50 7.42
CA TYR A 86 -5.85 27.00 7.29
C TYR A 86 -6.71 27.21 8.55
N TYR A 87 -6.14 27.04 9.74
CA TYR A 87 -6.85 27.31 10.99
C TYR A 87 -7.20 28.81 11.11
N ALA A 88 -6.23 29.68 10.83
CA ALA A 88 -6.41 31.13 10.88
C ALA A 88 -7.49 31.62 9.89
N ASP A 89 -7.49 31.11 8.66
CA ASP A 89 -8.51 31.41 7.64
C ASP A 89 -9.91 30.97 8.09
N SER A 90 -9.98 29.90 8.89
CA SER A 90 -11.22 29.39 9.49
C SER A 90 -11.59 30.05 10.81
N SER A 91 -10.87 31.10 11.24
CA SER A 91 -11.02 31.77 12.53
C SER A 91 -10.91 30.81 13.74
N LYS A 92 -10.03 29.82 13.64
CA LYS A 92 -9.77 28.80 14.68
C LYS A 92 -8.30 28.79 15.06
N ASN A 93 -7.99 28.38 16.30
CA ASN A 93 -6.60 28.34 16.77
C ASN A 93 -5.91 27.00 16.52
N SER A 94 -6.66 25.91 16.46
CA SER A 94 -6.15 24.55 16.29
C SER A 94 -7.16 23.63 15.64
N TYR A 95 -6.71 22.44 15.24
CA TYR A 95 -7.58 21.39 14.70
C TYR A 95 -8.69 20.96 15.66
N SER A 96 -8.49 21.03 16.98
CA SER A 96 -9.48 20.59 17.97
C SER A 96 -10.75 21.45 18.01
N GLU A 97 -10.73 22.64 17.38
CA GLU A 97 -11.90 23.52 17.25
C GLU A 97 -12.76 23.18 16.02
N PHE A 98 -12.35 22.23 15.19
CA PHE A 98 -13.13 21.72 14.06
C PHE A 98 -13.95 20.48 14.47
N SER A 99 -15.05 20.21 13.77
CA SER A 99 -15.71 18.91 13.87
C SER A 99 -14.82 17.84 13.24
N VAL A 100 -14.90 16.62 13.78
CA VAL A 100 -14.16 15.46 13.27
C VAL A 100 -14.52 15.20 11.81
N GLU A 101 -15.79 15.37 11.43
CA GLU A 101 -16.28 15.17 10.07
C GLU A 101 -15.64 16.15 9.09
N SER A 102 -15.53 17.43 9.44
CA SER A 102 -14.88 18.43 8.57
C SER A 102 -13.39 18.18 8.42
N LEU A 103 -12.71 17.74 9.49
CA LEU A 103 -11.30 17.34 9.40
C LEU A 103 -11.11 16.11 8.52
N ARG A 104 -12.00 15.11 8.63
CA ARG A 104 -11.99 13.92 7.76
C ARG A 104 -12.16 14.30 6.30
N GLU A 105 -13.11 15.19 6.00
CA GLU A 105 -13.32 15.69 4.64
C GLU A 105 -12.06 16.40 4.10
N MET A 106 -11.45 17.28 4.90
CA MET A 106 -10.19 17.95 4.53
C MET A 106 -9.08 16.95 4.21
N VAL A 107 -8.91 15.91 5.03
CA VAL A 107 -7.90 14.87 4.79
C VAL A 107 -8.19 14.10 3.50
N PHE A 108 -9.45 13.74 3.23
CA PHE A 108 -9.80 13.03 1.99
C PHE A 108 -9.52 13.83 0.72
N TYR A 109 -9.65 15.17 0.75
CA TYR A 109 -9.24 16.00 -0.39
C TYR A 109 -7.74 15.94 -0.69
N GLN A 110 -6.91 15.55 0.29
CA GLN A 110 -5.47 15.39 0.09
C GLN A 110 -5.08 14.01 -0.44
N ILE A 111 -6.01 13.06 -0.49
CA ILE A 111 -5.71 11.65 -0.82
C ILE A 111 -6.37 11.29 -2.16
N ILE A 112 -5.56 10.79 -3.09
CA ILE A 112 -6.04 10.19 -4.34
C ILE A 112 -5.73 8.68 -4.30
N ASP A 113 -6.72 7.84 -4.64
CA ASP A 113 -6.63 6.37 -4.55
C ASP A 113 -5.70 5.73 -5.61
N THR A 114 -5.20 6.54 -6.54
CA THR A 114 -4.41 6.08 -7.69
C THR A 114 -3.04 6.76 -7.67
N LYS A 115 -1.99 6.00 -8.01
CA LYS A 115 -0.63 6.53 -8.21
C LYS A 115 -0.60 7.53 -9.35
N ARG A 116 -0.59 8.81 -9.02
CA ARG A 116 -0.49 9.93 -9.97
C ARG A 116 0.70 10.79 -9.56
N TYR A 117 1.62 10.98 -10.49
CA TYR A 117 2.68 12.00 -10.39
C TYR A 117 2.16 13.23 -11.15
N LEU A 118 1.99 14.36 -10.44
CA LEU A 118 1.70 15.65 -11.06
C LEU A 118 3.02 16.37 -11.39
#